data_AF-A0A926H137-F1
#
_entry.id   AF-A0A926H137-F1
#
_cell.length_a   1.000
_cell.length_b   1.000
_cell.length_c   1.000
_cell.angle_alpha   90.00
_cell.angle_beta   90.00
_cell.angle_gamma   90.00
#
_symmetry.space_group_name_H-M   'P 1'
#
loop_
_entity.id
_entity.type
_entity.pdbx_description
1 polymer ?
#
loop_
_entity_poly.entity_id
_entity_poly.type
_entity_poly.pdbx_seq_one_letter_code
_entity_poly.pdbx_strand_id
1 'polypeptide(L)' 'YWLTGKYVKTGPDTSDDHALDDGYVAITPIHYRLTDAAMMEQIKTWELESLFSDR' A
#
# COMPACT_ATOMS: atom_id res chain seq x y z
N TYR A 1 -28.02 -4.59 -9.33
CA TYR A 1 -26.85 -5.50 -9.31
C TYR A 1 -26.16 -5.38 -7.96
N TRP A 2 -25.48 -6.43 -7.50
CA TRP A 2 -24.76 -6.46 -6.21
C TRP A 2 -23.27 -6.73 -6.43
N LEU A 3 -22.42 -6.00 -5.70
CA LEU A 3 -20.97 -6.25 -5.67
C LEU A 3 -20.69 -7.48 -4.80
N THR A 4 -19.93 -8.44 -5.33
CA THR A 4 -19.53 -9.67 -4.62
C THR A 4 -18.04 -9.92 -4.84
N GLY A 5 -17.43 -10.81 -4.04
CA GLY A 5 -16.02 -11.17 -4.15
C GLY A 5 -15.62 -12.29 -3.19
N LYS A 6 -14.38 -12.78 -3.33
CA LYS A 6 -13.75 -13.72 -2.39
C LYS A 6 -12.53 -13.05 -1.77
N TYR A 7 -12.34 -13.26 -0.47
CA TYR A 7 -11.14 -12.82 0.22
C TYR A 7 -9.94 -13.69 -0.20
N VAL A 8 -8.79 -13.06 -0.42
CA VAL A 8 -7.53 -13.73 -0.78
C VAL A 8 -6.46 -13.24 0.17
N LYS A 9 -5.84 -14.18 0.91
CA LYS A 9 -4.71 -13.89 1.79
C LYS A 9 -3.42 -13.89 0.99
N THR A 10 -2.77 -12.73 0.88
CA THR A 10 -1.48 -12.56 0.18
C THR A 10 -0.45 -11.82 1.04
N GLY A 11 -0.74 -11.62 2.32
CA GLY A 11 0.15 -10.94 3.25
C GLY A 11 1.35 -11.81 3.65
N PRO A 12 2.42 -11.20 4.20
CA PRO A 12 3.47 -11.95 4.88
C PRO A 12 2.97 -12.52 6.21
N ASP A 13 3.65 -13.51 6.79
CA ASP A 13 3.28 -14.13 8.08
C ASP A 13 3.16 -13.14 9.26
N THR A 14 3.67 -11.91 9.10
CA THR A 14 3.57 -10.83 10.08
C THR A 14 2.31 -9.96 9.93
N SER A 15 1.40 -10.29 8.99
CA SER A 15 0.16 -9.53 8.82
C SER A 15 -0.84 -9.82 9.94
N ASP A 16 -1.83 -8.94 10.05
CA ASP A 16 -2.86 -9.00 11.08
C ASP A 16 -3.75 -10.24 10.96
N ASP A 17 -4.16 -10.61 9.75
CA ASP A 17 -4.96 -11.80 9.48
C ASP A 17 -4.26 -13.12 9.88
N HIS A 18 -2.94 -13.19 9.72
CA HIS A 18 -2.14 -14.32 10.21
C HIS A 18 -2.11 -14.38 11.75
N ALA A 19 -1.90 -13.24 12.42
CA ALA A 19 -1.92 -13.21 13.88
C ALA A 19 -3.28 -13.64 14.47
N LEU A 20 -4.38 -13.28 13.80
CA LEU A 20 -5.74 -13.70 14.18
C LEU A 20 -5.96 -15.20 13.96
N ASP A 21 -5.46 -15.77 12.87
CA ASP A 21 -5.55 -17.22 12.62
C ASP A 21 -4.86 -18.03 13.72
N ASP A 22 -3.74 -17.53 14.24
CA ASP A 22 -2.95 -18.16 15.30
C ASP A 22 -3.52 -17.91 16.72
N GLY A 23 -4.64 -17.21 16.83
CA GLY A 23 -5.33 -16.96 18.10
C GLY A 23 -4.74 -15.83 18.93
N TYR A 24 -3.94 -14.96 18.33
CA TYR A 24 -3.38 -13.77 18.97
C TYR A 24 -4.22 -12.51 18.70
N VAL A 25 -4.01 -11.47 19.51
CA VAL A 25 -4.54 -10.12 19.24
C VAL A 25 -3.56 -9.38 18.33
N ALA A 26 -4.05 -8.85 17.22
CA ALA A 26 -3.26 -8.00 16.31
C ALA A 26 -3.36 -6.52 16.72
N ILE A 27 -2.21 -5.86 16.89
CA ILE A 27 -2.11 -4.40 17.12
C ILE A 27 -1.18 -3.82 16.06
N THR A 28 -1.76 -3.12 15.08
CA THR A 28 -1.01 -2.57 13.94
C THR A 28 -0.89 -1.05 14.06
N PRO A 29 0.31 -0.47 14.16
CA PRO A 29 0.49 0.98 14.12
C PRO A 29 0.20 1.48 12.69
N ILE A 30 -0.89 2.21 12.53
CA ILE A 30 -1.26 2.84 11.26
C ILE A 30 -0.88 4.33 11.24
N HIS A 31 -0.80 4.91 10.05
CA HIS A 31 -0.51 6.31 9.86
C HIS A 31 -1.59 6.98 8.99
N TYR A 32 -1.92 8.24 9.29
CA TYR A 32 -2.89 9.01 8.50
C TYR A 32 -2.31 9.57 7.19
N ARG A 33 -0.98 9.70 7.10
CA ARG A 33 -0.28 10.25 5.94
C ARG A 33 -0.07 9.18 4.88
N LEU A 34 -0.96 9.06 3.91
CA LEU A 34 -0.92 7.98 2.91
C LEU A 34 0.17 8.16 1.83
N THR A 35 0.92 9.27 1.86
CA THR A 35 1.97 9.54 0.88
C THR A 35 3.15 8.59 1.05
N ASP A 36 3.43 7.80 0.02
CA ASP A 36 4.70 7.08 -0.11
C ASP A 36 5.81 8.05 -0.52
N ALA A 37 6.61 8.47 0.46
CA ALA A 37 7.70 9.40 0.24
C ALA A 37 8.83 8.80 -0.62
N ALA A 38 9.08 7.48 -0.52
CA ALA A 38 10.13 6.84 -1.29
C ALA A 38 9.77 6.82 -2.78
N MET A 39 8.53 6.46 -3.09
CA MET A 39 8.01 6.53 -4.46
C MET A 39 8.02 7.98 -4.98
N MET A 40 7.66 8.96 -4.14
CA MET A 40 7.71 10.37 -4.54
C MET A 40 9.12 10.80 -4.98
N GLU A 41 10.17 10.41 -4.23
CA GLU A 41 11.55 10.70 -4.65
C GLU A 41 11.93 9.98 -5.94
N GLN A 42 11.46 8.74 -6.14
CA GLN A 42 11.67 8.03 -7.40
C GLN A 42 11.01 8.72 -8.59
N ILE A 43 9.77 9.20 -8.45
CA ILE A 43 9.06 9.88 -9.54
C ILE A 43 9.79 11.16 -9.96
N LYS A 44 10.39 11.90 -9.01
CA LYS A 44 11.16 13.11 -9.31
C LYS A 44 12.35 12.85 -10.24
N THR A 45 12.93 11.64 -10.23
CA THR A 45 14.04 11.29 -11.12
C THR A 45 13.60 10.97 -12.55
N TRP A 46 12.30 10.88 -12.81
CA TRP A 46 11.77 10.59 -14.14
C TRP A 46 11.74 11.81 -15.06
N GLU A 47 12.20 12.98 -14.57
CA GLU A 47 12.30 14.25 -15.32
C GLU A 47 11.01 14.63 -16.05
N LEU A 48 9.85 14.29 -15.48
CA LEU A 48 8.55 14.49 -16.15
C LEU A 48 8.31 15.95 -16.56
N GLU A 49 8.89 16.92 -15.87
CA GLU A 49 8.82 18.35 -16.20
C GLU A 49 9.45 18.66 -17.56
N SER A 50 10.52 17.97 -17.97
CA SER A 50 11.17 18.19 -19.26
C SER A 50 10.26 17.75 -20.42
N LEU A 51 9.45 16.72 -20.21
CA LEU A 51 8.48 16.21 -21.20
C LEU A 51 7.32 17.17 -21.50
N PHE A 52 7.04 18.11 -20.59
CA PHE A 52 5.98 19.10 -20.76
C PHE A 52 6.50 20.47 -21.18
N SER A 53 7.81 20.70 -21.16
CA SER A 53 8.43 21.99 -21.55
C SER A 53 8.67 22.13 -23.06
N ASP A 54 8.68 21.03 -23.83
CA ASP A 54 8.85 21.01 -25.29
C ASP A 54 7.51 21.16 -26.06
N ARG A 55 6.48 21.74 -25.42
CA ARG A 55 5.18 22.06 -26.04
C ARG A 55 4.79 23.52 -25.87
#